data_AF-T0RL90-F1
#
_entry.id   AF-T0RL90-F1
#
_cell.length_a   1.000
_cell.length_b   1.000
_cell.length_c   1.000
_cell.angle_alpha   90.00
_cell.angle_beta   90.00
_cell.angle_gamma   90.00
#
_symmetry.space_group_name_H-M   'P 1'
#
loop_
_entity.id
_entity.type
_entity.pdbx_description
1 polymer ?
#
loop_
_entity_poly.entity_id
_entity_poly.type
_entity_poly.pdbx_seq_one_letter_code
_entity_poly.pdbx_strand_id
1 'polypeptide(L)'
;MEVKEFNILGHSIRLKEVEDETAVSPDEIVSYVNNEAIKMKQGNPNLKDSQIAVLLALKYATDKVTLEREYKESITEFEKMAEDAFRLIEEVTPSTH
;
A
#
# COMPACT_ATOMS: atom_id res chain seq x y z
N MET A 1 -22.84 2.62 10.53
CA MET A 1 -22.10 1.36 10.24
C MET A 1 -22.94 0.39 9.43
N GLU A 2 -22.86 0.53 8.11
CA GLU A 2 -23.45 -0.39 7.14
C GLU A 2 -22.53 -1.61 6.93
N VAL A 3 -23.12 -2.80 6.76
CA VAL A 3 -22.39 -4.04 6.49
C VAL A 3 -22.78 -4.53 5.11
N LYS A 4 -21.81 -4.62 4.21
CA LYS A 4 -22.01 -5.05 2.83
C LYS A 4 -21.50 -6.48 2.63
N GLU A 5 -22.20 -7.23 1.79
CA GLU A 5 -21.84 -8.61 1.41
C GLU A 5 -21.15 -8.62 0.05
N PHE A 6 -20.02 -9.32 -0.03
CA PHE A 6 -19.18 -9.39 -1.21
C PHE A 6 -18.82 -10.84 -1.55
N ASN A 7 -18.71 -11.14 -2.85
CA ASN A 7 -18.18 -12.40 -3.32
C ASN A 7 -16.73 -12.21 -3.78
N ILE A 8 -15.79 -12.87 -3.11
CA ILE A 8 -14.35 -12.81 -3.40
C ILE A 8 -13.87 -14.24 -3.59
N LEU A 9 -13.37 -14.57 -4.78
CA LEU A 9 -12.84 -15.91 -5.10
C LEU A 9 -13.82 -17.06 -4.76
N GLY A 10 -15.13 -16.83 -4.92
CA GLY A 10 -16.17 -17.81 -4.62
C GLY A 10 -16.59 -17.88 -3.14
N HIS A 11 -16.06 -17.01 -2.30
CA HIS A 11 -16.41 -16.90 -0.89
C HIS A 11 -17.26 -15.66 -0.61
N SER A 12 -18.38 -15.84 0.09
CA SER A 12 -19.19 -14.72 0.58
C SER A 12 -18.59 -14.16 1.87
N ILE A 13 -18.22 -12.88 1.86
CA ILE A 13 -17.55 -12.17 2.94
C ILE A 13 -18.33 -10.90 3.26
N ARG A 14 -18.50 -10.62 4.56
CA ARG A 14 -19.12 -9.39 5.05
C ARG A 14 -18.06 -8.40 5.48
N LEU A 15 -18.09 -7.20 4.90
CA LEU A 15 -17.19 -6.11 5.25
C LEU A 15 -17.99 -4.95 5.85
N LYS A 16 -17.42 -4.31 6.86
CA LYS A 16 -18.00 -3.12 7.48
C LYS A 16 -17.47 -1.88 6.78
N GLU A 17 -18.34 -0.95 6.49
CA GLU A 17 -17.95 0.36 6.01
C GLU A 17 -17.42 1.19 7.18
N VAL A 18 -16.25 1.80 6.98
CA VAL A 18 -15.63 2.69 7.97
C VAL A 18 -16.04 4.12 7.62
N GLU A 19 -16.63 4.82 8.59
CA GLU A 19 -17.02 6.23 8.45
C GLU A 19 -15.79 7.12 8.70
N ASP A 20 -14.86 7.13 7.75
CA ASP A 20 -13.67 8.00 7.71
C ASP A 20 -13.49 8.49 6.27
N GLU A 21 -13.39 9.82 6.08
CA GLU A 21 -13.27 10.45 4.76
C GLU A 21 -12.00 10.03 4.01
N THR A 22 -11.00 9.53 4.72
CA THR A 22 -9.74 9.03 4.16
C THR A 22 -9.73 7.51 3.99
N ALA A 23 -10.75 6.80 4.46
CA ALA A 23 -10.82 5.35 4.35
C ALA A 23 -11.19 4.90 2.93
N VAL A 24 -10.49 3.87 2.47
CA VAL A 24 -10.82 3.18 1.21
C VAL A 24 -12.12 2.41 1.39
N SER A 25 -13.06 2.59 0.46
CA SER A 25 -14.36 1.93 0.53
C SER A 25 -14.24 0.40 0.39
N PRO A 26 -15.11 -0.40 1.04
CA PRO A 26 -15.13 -1.85 0.86
C PRO A 26 -15.29 -2.26 -0.62
N ASP A 27 -16.09 -1.52 -1.38
CA ASP A 27 -16.32 -1.74 -2.81
C ASP A 27 -15.02 -1.59 -3.64
N GLU A 28 -14.23 -0.56 -3.34
CA GLU A 28 -12.95 -0.31 -4.01
C GLU A 28 -11.93 -1.42 -3.72
N ILE A 29 -11.81 -1.83 -2.46
CA ILE A 29 -10.90 -2.92 -2.05
C ILE A 29 -11.29 -4.22 -2.74
N VAL A 30 -12.59 -4.56 -2.74
CA VAL A 30 -13.10 -5.80 -3.34
C VAL A 30 -12.88 -5.81 -4.85
N SER A 31 -13.17 -4.68 -5.52
CA SER A 31 -12.89 -4.49 -6.94
C SER A 31 -11.42 -4.69 -7.26
N TYR A 32 -10.53 -4.09 -6.46
CA TYR A 32 -9.08 -4.22 -6.61
C TYR A 32 -8.61 -5.68 -6.47
N VAL A 33 -9.03 -6.37 -5.41
CA VAL A 33 -8.68 -7.78 -5.17
C VAL A 33 -9.17 -8.69 -6.30
N ASN A 34 -10.41 -8.50 -6.76
CA ASN A 34 -10.97 -9.31 -7.85
C ASN A 34 -10.21 -9.09 -9.17
N ASN A 35 -9.84 -7.85 -9.49
CA ASN A 35 -9.06 -7.55 -10.69
C ASN A 35 -7.67 -8.21 -10.65
N GLU A 36 -6.99 -8.17 -9.50
CA GLU A 36 -5.70 -8.82 -9.33
C GLU A 36 -5.82 -10.35 -9.37
N ALA A 37 -6.87 -10.91 -8.77
CA ALA A 37 -7.18 -12.34 -8.87
C ALA A 37 -7.38 -12.80 -10.32
N ILE A 38 -8.13 -12.03 -11.12
CA ILE A 38 -8.37 -12.31 -12.54
C ILE A 38 -7.04 -12.31 -13.30
N LYS A 39 -6.19 -11.30 -13.10
CA LYS A 39 -4.86 -11.23 -13.74
C LYS A 39 -3.99 -12.44 -13.40
N MET A 40 -3.96 -12.85 -12.12
CA MET A 40 -3.19 -14.02 -11.69
C MET A 40 -3.72 -15.32 -12.29
N LYS A 41 -5.05 -15.49 -12.38
CA LYS A 41 -5.68 -16.64 -13.04
C LYS A 41 -5.41 -16.68 -14.53
N GLN A 42 -5.39 -15.52 -15.22
CA GLN A 42 -5.04 -15.45 -16.63
C GLN A 42 -3.60 -15.91 -16.89
N GLY A 43 -2.66 -15.58 -16.00
CA GLY A 43 -1.28 -16.05 -16.08
C GLY A 43 -1.12 -17.53 -15.71
N ASN A 44 -2.02 -18.09 -14.90
CA ASN A 44 -1.91 -19.44 -14.35
C ASN A 44 -3.30 -20.11 -14.21
N PRO A 45 -3.91 -20.58 -15.31
CA PRO A 45 -5.30 -21.05 -15.31
C PRO A 45 -5.54 -22.34 -14.51
N ASN A 46 -4.48 -23.09 -14.19
CA ASN A 46 -4.57 -24.34 -13.43
C ASN A 46 -4.59 -24.16 -11.91
N LEU A 47 -4.41 -22.93 -11.42
CA LEU A 47 -4.39 -22.66 -9.99
C LEU A 47 -5.80 -22.61 -9.41
N LYS A 48 -5.97 -23.24 -8.24
CA LYS A 48 -7.20 -23.15 -7.47
C LYS A 48 -7.32 -21.77 -6.83
N ASP A 49 -8.56 -21.35 -6.57
CA ASP A 49 -8.88 -20.06 -5.95
C ASP A 49 -8.17 -19.87 -4.61
N SER A 50 -8.00 -20.93 -3.82
CA SER A 50 -7.22 -20.89 -2.58
C SER A 50 -5.73 -20.60 -2.80
N GLN A 51 -5.14 -21.14 -3.88
CA GLN A 51 -3.74 -20.85 -4.23
C GLN A 51 -3.60 -19.42 -4.72
N ILE A 52 -4.56 -18.93 -5.50
CA ILE A 52 -4.60 -17.52 -5.93
C ILE A 52 -4.73 -16.59 -4.72
N ALA A 53 -5.57 -16.91 -3.74
CA ALA A 53 -5.70 -16.13 -2.50
C ALA A 53 -4.37 -16.02 -1.74
N VAL A 54 -3.64 -17.13 -1.61
CA VAL A 54 -2.30 -17.15 -0.98
C VAL A 54 -1.30 -16.31 -1.78
N LEU A 55 -1.28 -16.43 -3.11
CA LEU A 55 -0.39 -15.64 -3.96
C LEU A 55 -0.69 -14.15 -3.89
N LEU A 56 -1.97 -13.75 -3.84
CA LEU A 56 -2.37 -12.37 -3.63
C LEU A 56 -1.90 -11.86 -2.28
N ALA A 57 -2.08 -12.64 -1.21
CA ALA A 57 -1.61 -12.28 0.12
C ALA A 57 -0.08 -12.08 0.16
N LEU A 58 0.68 -12.98 -0.48
CA LEU A 58 2.13 -12.86 -0.60
C LEU A 58 2.53 -11.62 -1.40
N LYS A 59 1.87 -11.38 -2.54
CA LYS A 59 2.11 -10.17 -3.36
C LYS A 59 1.88 -8.90 -2.54
N TYR A 60 0.73 -8.78 -1.89
CA TYR A 60 0.40 -7.58 -1.10
C TYR A 60 1.32 -7.40 0.11
N ALA A 61 1.77 -8.50 0.73
CA ALA A 61 2.78 -8.43 1.78
C ALA A 61 4.13 -7.91 1.23
N THR A 62 4.55 -8.37 0.05
CA THR A 62 5.76 -7.86 -0.61
C THR A 62 5.62 -6.39 -0.99
N ASP A 63 4.49 -6.00 -1.59
CA ASP A 63 4.24 -4.62 -2.01
C ASP A 63 4.25 -3.68 -0.77
N LYS A 64 3.59 -4.09 0.31
CA LYS A 64 3.57 -3.33 1.57
C LYS A 64 4.96 -3.17 2.17
N VAL A 65 5.71 -4.26 2.32
CA VAL A 65 7.05 -4.22 2.93
C VAL A 65 8.02 -3.41 2.07
N THR A 66 7.89 -3.48 0.74
CA THR A 66 8.70 -2.67 -0.19
C THR A 66 8.36 -1.18 -0.01
N LEU A 67 7.07 -0.84 -0.02
CA LEU A 67 6.61 0.54 0.16
C LEU A 67 7.06 1.13 1.50
N GLU A 68 6.96 0.37 2.60
CA GLU A 68 7.44 0.80 3.92
C GLU A 68 8.96 1.08 3.94
N ARG A 69 9.74 0.29 3.19
CA ARG A 69 11.19 0.51 3.05
C ARG A 69 11.49 1.77 2.24
N GLU A 70 10.86 1.93 1.09
CA GLU A 70 11.02 3.10 0.21
C GLU A 70 10.64 4.40 0.93
N TYR A 71 9.56 4.39 1.72
CA TYR A 71 9.19 5.54 2.54
C TYR A 71 10.25 5.87 3.59
N LYS A 72 10.78 4.86 4.28
CA LYS A 72 11.82 5.07 5.29
C LYS A 72 13.10 5.65 4.67
N GLU A 73 13.50 5.13 3.51
CA GLU A 73 14.65 5.63 2.76
C GLU A 73 14.43 7.08 2.32
N SER A 74 13.27 7.38 1.73
CA SER A 74 12.91 8.73 1.29
C SER A 74 12.92 9.76 2.44
N ILE A 75 12.40 9.41 3.61
CA ILE A 75 12.42 10.27 4.79
C ILE A 75 13.87 10.51 5.25
N THR A 76 14.69 9.46 5.29
CA THR A 76 16.09 9.56 5.72
C THR A 76 16.90 10.44 4.77
N GLU A 77 16.69 10.30 3.46
CA GLU A 77 17.33 11.15 2.45
C GLU A 77 16.88 12.61 2.58
N PHE A 78 15.59 12.84 2.83
CA PHE A 78 15.05 14.17 3.05
C PHE A 78 15.64 14.85 4.28
N GLU A 79 15.72 14.14 5.41
CA GLU A 79 16.34 14.64 6.65
C GLU A 79 17.80 15.02 6.41
N LYS A 80 18.55 14.16 5.71
CA LYS A 80 19.95 14.45 5.35
C LYS A 80 20.08 15.69 4.47
N MET A 81 19.24 15.83 3.44
CA MET A 81 19.24 17.01 2.58
C MET A 81 18.92 18.29 3.36
N ALA A 82 18.00 18.22 4.33
CA ALA A 82 17.69 19.35 5.20
C ALA A 82 18.89 19.72 6.08
N GLU A 83 19.55 18.74 6.72
CA GLU A 83 20.77 18.96 7.51
C GLU A 83 21.88 19.60 6.68
N ASP A 84 22.14 19.08 5.48
CA ASP A 84 23.18 19.60 4.59
C ASP A 84 22.86 21.04 4.15
N ALA A 85 21.58 21.36 3.88
CA ALA A 85 21.15 22.72 3.58
C ALA A 85 21.32 23.68 4.77
N PHE A 86 21.03 23.24 6.00
CA PHE A 86 21.26 24.05 7.20
C PHE A 86 22.75 24.34 7.41
N ARG A 87 23.61 23.34 7.27
CA ARG A 87 25.07 23.53 7.37
C ARG A 87 25.58 24.51 6.33
N LEU A 88 25.09 24.43 5.09
CA LEU A 88 25.47 25.37 4.04
C LEU A 88 25.07 26.81 4.40
N ILE A 89 23.88 27.03 4.99
CA ILE A 89 23.46 28.36 5.48
C ILE A 89 24.37 28.85 6.60
N GLU A 90 24.72 27.99 7.57
CA GLU A 90 25.63 28.36 8.67
C GLU A 90 27.03 28.72 8.16
N GLU A 91 27.55 27.99 7.18
CA GLU A 91 28.86 28.26 6.57
C GLU A 91 28.88 29.56 5.75
N VAL A 92 27.76 29.98 5.17
CA VAL A 92 27.67 31.21 4.36
C VAL A 92 27.15 32.43 5.12
N THR A 93 26.71 32.30 6.38
CA THR A 93 26.41 33.47 7.23
C THR A 93 27.72 34.11 7.70
N PRO A 94 28.09 35.31 7.21
CA PRO A 94 29.27 35.99 7.71
C PRO A 94 28.98 36.39 9.15
N SER A 95 29.84 35.97 10.07
CA SER A 95 29.86 36.44 11.45
C SER A 95 29.96 37.97 11.39
N THR A 96 28.83 38.66 11.49
CA THR A 96 28.80 40.12 11.43
C THR A 96 29.27 40.59 12.80
N HIS A 97 30.59 40.73 12.93
CA HIS A 97 31.26 41.38 14.05
C HIS A 97 31.21 42.90 13.90
#